data_AF-A0A7H4N5P2-F1
#
_entry.id   AF-A0A7H4N5P2-F1
#
_cell.length_a   1.000
_cell.length_b   1.000
_cell.length_c   1.000
_cell.angle_alpha   90.00
_cell.angle_beta   90.00
_cell.angle_gamma   90.00
#
_symmetry.space_group_name_H-M   'P 1'
#
loop_
_entity.id
_entity.type
_entity.pdbx_description
1 polymer ?
#
loop_
_entity_poly.entity_id
_entity_poly.type
_entity_poly.pdbx_seq_one_letter_code
_entity_poly.pdbx_strand_id
1 'polypeptide(L)'
;MLEVLEKLDGRKIDIVETDKSSGKVKLLVDGEEIVCSQDVEKIVNSPEIRKAVDSFIRQPLLKEGIEGLVVKPSKNSRDVILEVKKENADNFKSPRVLFETKEEDDESETTVTFLSADIEKKTGWRVMLNKESRTVRMDDEEFMLRLKNKDTPNIFGELYAVTIQKKVKNTGW
;
A
#
# COMPACT_ATOMS: atom_id res chain seq x y z
N MET A 1 -5.96 15.41 -8.58
CA MET A 1 -6.37 14.04 -8.18
C MET A 1 -7.01 13.30 -9.35
N LEU A 2 -8.12 13.80 -9.90
CA LEU A 2 -8.79 13.15 -11.05
C LEU A 2 -7.89 13.02 -12.28
N GLU A 3 -7.09 14.05 -12.58
CA GLU A 3 -6.06 14.00 -13.64
C GLU A 3 -5.01 12.90 -13.41
N VAL A 4 -4.69 12.60 -12.15
CA VAL A 4 -3.74 11.52 -11.81
C VAL A 4 -4.42 10.16 -12.00
N LEU A 5 -5.70 10.02 -11.61
CA LEU A 5 -6.48 8.80 -11.89
C LEU A 5 -6.66 8.55 -13.39
N GLU A 6 -6.87 9.60 -14.17
CA GLU A 6 -6.95 9.51 -15.64
C GLU A 6 -5.61 9.06 -16.24
N LYS A 7 -4.48 9.62 -15.79
CA LYS A 7 -3.15 9.17 -16.22
C LYS A 7 -2.82 7.74 -15.79
N LEU A 8 -3.34 7.32 -14.65
CA LEU A 8 -3.22 5.94 -14.19
C LEU A 8 -3.96 4.98 -15.14
N ASP A 9 -4.97 5.42 -15.87
CA ASP A 9 -5.68 4.61 -16.88
C ASP A 9 -6.20 3.27 -16.30
N GLY A 10 -6.65 3.30 -15.05
CA GLY A 10 -7.03 2.11 -14.29
C GLY A 10 -5.91 1.09 -14.01
N ARG A 11 -4.65 1.46 -14.21
CA ARG A 11 -3.44 0.67 -13.89
C ARG A 11 -3.07 0.81 -12.41
N LYS A 12 -2.31 -0.17 -11.91
CA LYS A 12 -1.77 -0.14 -10.54
C LYS A 12 -0.56 0.78 -10.47
N ILE A 13 -0.21 1.22 -9.26
CA ILE A 13 1.02 1.97 -9.03
C ILE A 13 2.07 0.94 -8.58
N ASP A 14 3.21 0.91 -9.26
CA ASP A 14 4.28 -0.06 -8.97
C ASP A 14 5.18 0.43 -7.84
N ILE A 15 5.57 1.71 -7.88
CA ILE A 15 6.52 2.30 -6.93
C ILE A 15 6.04 3.69 -6.54
N VAL A 16 6.17 4.02 -5.25
CA VAL A 16 5.86 5.34 -4.69
C VAL A 16 7.13 5.90 -4.04
N GLU A 17 7.78 6.87 -4.69
CA GLU A 17 8.90 7.60 -4.11
C GLU A 17 8.41 8.90 -3.47
N THR A 18 8.55 9.01 -2.15
CA THR A 18 8.15 10.22 -1.42
C THR A 18 9.37 11.05 -1.06
N ASP A 19 9.44 12.27 -1.58
CA ASP A 19 10.44 13.23 -1.16
C ASP A 19 9.92 14.02 0.05
N LYS A 20 10.40 13.63 1.24
CA LYS A 20 10.03 14.25 2.53
C LYS A 20 10.43 15.73 2.62
N SER A 21 11.34 16.22 1.76
CA SER A 21 11.81 17.60 1.78
C SER A 21 10.94 18.56 0.94
N SER A 22 10.30 18.05 -0.12
CA SER A 22 9.53 18.85 -1.08
C SER A 22 8.02 18.64 -1.02
N GLY A 23 7.54 17.62 -0.28
CA GLY A 23 6.12 17.28 -0.17
C GLY A 23 5.52 16.70 -1.47
N LYS A 24 6.39 16.37 -2.44
CA LYS A 24 6.03 15.76 -3.71
C LYS A 24 6.29 14.25 -3.65
N VAL A 25 5.46 13.53 -4.38
CA VAL A 25 5.51 12.09 -4.51
C VAL A 25 5.58 11.75 -5.99
N LYS A 26 6.48 10.85 -6.34
CA LYS A 26 6.55 10.25 -7.68
C LYS A 26 5.92 8.87 -7.65
N LEU A 27 4.99 8.64 -8.56
CA LEU A 27 4.36 7.35 -8.80
C LEU A 27 4.97 6.76 -10.07
N LEU A 28 5.55 5.57 -9.98
CA LEU A 28 6.00 4.80 -11.14
C LEU A 28 4.90 3.82 -11.53
N VAL A 29 4.45 3.87 -12.79
CA VAL A 29 3.40 3.00 -13.34
C VAL A 29 3.85 2.51 -14.70
N ASP A 30 4.11 1.20 -14.85
CA ASP A 30 4.60 0.55 -16.08
C ASP A 30 5.82 1.27 -16.70
N GLY A 31 6.69 1.85 -15.86
CA GLY A 31 7.86 2.62 -16.29
C GLY A 31 7.60 4.11 -16.59
N GLU A 32 6.38 4.61 -16.39
CA GLU A 32 6.03 6.04 -16.49
C GLU A 32 6.09 6.73 -15.11
N GLU A 33 6.74 7.90 -15.04
CA GLU A 33 6.77 8.73 -13.82
C GLU A 33 5.61 9.73 -13.79
N ILE A 34 4.78 9.66 -12.75
CA ILE A 34 3.71 10.63 -12.47
C ILE A 34 4.03 11.35 -11.16
N VAL A 35 4.28 12.66 -11.23
CA VAL A 35 4.53 13.49 -10.04
C VAL A 35 3.20 14.03 -9.49
N CYS A 36 2.92 13.80 -8.21
CA CYS A 36 1.76 14.34 -7.51
C CYS A 36 2.11 14.80 -6.09
N SER A 37 1.15 15.39 -5.37
CA SER A 37 1.32 15.66 -3.93
C SER A 37 1.09 14.39 -3.10
N GLN A 38 1.57 14.39 -1.86
CA GLN A 38 1.36 13.27 -0.93
C GLN A 38 -0.12 12.99 -0.64
N ASP A 39 -0.94 14.03 -0.51
CA ASP A 39 -2.39 13.85 -0.30
C ASP A 39 -3.05 13.20 -1.52
N VAL A 40 -2.61 13.57 -2.72
CA VAL A 40 -3.11 12.97 -3.95
C VAL A 40 -2.67 11.51 -4.05
N GLU A 41 -1.42 11.16 -3.69
CA GLU A 41 -0.96 9.76 -3.65
C GLU A 41 -1.86 8.90 -2.77
N LYS A 42 -2.10 9.31 -1.53
CA LYS A 42 -2.95 8.55 -0.59
C LYS A 42 -4.34 8.31 -1.16
N ILE A 43 -4.89 9.30 -1.84
CA ILE A 43 -6.21 9.22 -2.45
C ILE A 43 -6.20 8.28 -3.66
N VAL A 44 -5.25 8.44 -4.59
CA VAL A 44 -5.18 7.59 -5.78
C VAL A 44 -4.66 6.20 -5.47
N ASN A 45 -4.07 5.96 -4.30
CA ASN A 45 -3.71 4.62 -3.83
C ASN A 45 -4.83 3.97 -3.01
N SER A 46 -5.87 4.71 -2.64
CA SER A 46 -6.99 4.18 -1.86
C SER A 46 -7.94 3.34 -2.72
N PRO A 47 -8.16 2.06 -2.38
CA PRO A 47 -9.11 1.19 -3.07
C PRO A 47 -10.55 1.67 -3.03
N GLU A 48 -10.98 2.16 -1.87
CA GLU A 48 -12.32 2.66 -1.67
C GLU A 48 -12.60 3.85 -2.57
N ILE A 49 -11.60 4.74 -2.70
CA ILE A 49 -11.73 5.92 -3.56
C ILE A 49 -11.70 5.52 -5.03
N ARG A 50 -10.80 4.62 -5.46
CA ARG A 50 -10.82 4.11 -6.85
C ARG A 50 -12.12 3.41 -7.20
N LYS A 51 -12.69 2.63 -6.27
CA LYS A 51 -14.00 1.99 -6.45
C LYS A 51 -15.14 3.00 -6.51
N ALA A 52 -15.09 4.04 -5.66
CA ALA A 52 -16.07 5.13 -5.69
C ALA A 52 -15.98 5.90 -7.02
N VAL A 53 -14.78 6.16 -7.53
CA VAL A 53 -14.56 6.83 -8.82
C VAL A 53 -15.05 5.95 -9.99
N ASP A 54 -14.77 4.65 -9.99
CA ASP A 54 -15.33 3.71 -10.96
C ASP A 54 -16.86 3.72 -10.95
N SER A 55 -17.46 3.67 -9.76
CA SER A 55 -18.92 3.71 -9.60
C SER A 55 -19.54 5.06 -10.00
N PHE A 56 -18.82 6.17 -9.80
CA PHE A 56 -19.34 7.51 -10.05
C PHE A 56 -19.13 7.97 -11.49
N ILE A 57 -18.00 7.61 -12.12
CA ILE A 57 -17.63 8.06 -13.46
C ILE A 57 -17.91 6.96 -14.48
N ARG A 58 -17.30 5.77 -14.31
CA ARG A 58 -17.33 4.72 -15.32
C ARG A 58 -18.68 4.05 -15.43
N GLN A 59 -19.28 3.63 -14.31
CA GLN A 59 -20.54 2.88 -14.33
C GLN A 59 -21.70 3.64 -15.01
N PRO A 60 -21.88 4.96 -14.82
CA PRO A 60 -22.87 5.72 -15.57
C PRO A 60 -22.57 5.74 -17.08
N LEU A 61 -21.31 5.92 -17.49
CA LEU A 61 -20.92 5.97 -18.90
C LEU A 61 -21.11 4.62 -19.63
N LEU A 62 -21.09 3.50 -18.90
CA LEU A 62 -21.37 2.18 -19.47
C LEU A 62 -22.85 1.94 -19.79
N LYS A 63 -23.77 2.74 -19.26
CA LYS A 63 -25.21 2.59 -19.55
C LYS A 63 -25.51 3.01 -20.99
N GLU A 64 -26.50 2.37 -21.59
CA GLU A 64 -26.99 2.76 -22.92
C GLU A 64 -27.61 4.16 -22.88
N GLY A 65 -27.36 4.95 -23.92
CA GLY A 65 -27.87 6.32 -24.05
C GLY A 65 -27.07 7.42 -23.33
N ILE A 66 -25.98 7.08 -22.62
CA ILE A 66 -25.08 8.07 -22.01
C ILE A 66 -23.80 8.18 -22.86
N GLU A 67 -23.48 9.39 -23.34
CA GLU A 67 -22.31 9.67 -24.19
C GLU A 67 -21.16 10.36 -23.44
N GLY A 68 -21.47 11.00 -22.30
CA GLY A 68 -20.47 11.71 -21.50
C GLY A 68 -21.00 12.12 -20.13
N LEU A 69 -20.06 12.45 -19.25
CA LEU A 69 -20.29 12.91 -17.88
C LEU A 69 -19.51 14.20 -17.67
N VAL A 70 -20.20 15.23 -17.15
CA VAL A 70 -19.61 16.54 -16.89
C VAL A 70 -19.82 16.91 -15.43
N VAL A 71 -18.74 17.18 -14.71
CA VAL A 71 -18.75 17.69 -13.34
C VAL A 71 -18.56 19.20 -13.36
N LYS A 72 -19.48 19.92 -12.72
CA LYS A 72 -19.45 21.39 -12.60
C LYS A 72 -19.49 21.81 -11.14
N PRO A 73 -18.90 22.97 -10.77
CA PRO A 73 -18.92 23.47 -9.39
C PRO A 73 -20.35 23.76 -8.89
N SER A 74 -21.22 24.18 -9.80
CA SER A 74 -22.65 24.37 -9.55
C SER A 74 -23.43 24.18 -10.84
N LYS A 75 -24.75 23.97 -10.72
CA LYS A 75 -25.65 23.74 -11.85
C LYS A 75 -25.60 24.86 -12.92
N ASN A 76 -25.36 26.09 -12.49
CA ASN A 76 -25.36 27.27 -13.36
C ASN A 76 -23.95 27.72 -13.77
N SER A 77 -22.90 27.05 -13.29
CA SER A 77 -21.54 27.41 -13.68
C SER A 77 -21.27 27.03 -15.14
N ARG A 78 -20.53 27.91 -15.84
CA ARG A 78 -19.91 27.57 -17.13
C ARG A 78 -18.61 26.82 -16.97
N ASP A 79 -18.01 26.87 -15.78
CA ASP A 79 -16.76 26.19 -15.48
C ASP A 79 -17.02 24.68 -15.38
N VAL A 80 -16.18 23.92 -16.08
CA VAL A 80 -16.18 22.47 -16.08
C VAL A 80 -14.98 22.02 -15.26
N ILE A 81 -15.24 21.24 -14.21
CA ILE A 81 -14.19 20.65 -13.37
C ILE A 81 -13.64 19.37 -14.04
N LEU A 82 -14.52 18.61 -14.68
CA LEU A 82 -14.18 17.37 -15.36
C LEU A 82 -15.20 17.11 -16.47
N GLU A 83 -14.72 16.69 -17.63
CA GLU A 83 -15.54 16.17 -18.72
C GLU A 83 -14.96 14.84 -19.17
N VAL A 84 -15.75 13.77 -19.07
CA VAL A 84 -15.36 12.42 -19.47
C VAL A 84 -16.34 11.93 -20.51
N LYS A 85 -15.83 11.61 -21.70
CA LYS A 85 -16.61 10.95 -22.75
C LYS A 85 -16.65 9.45 -22.52
N LYS A 86 -17.66 8.78 -23.08
CA LYS A 86 -17.82 7.32 -23.01
C LYS A 86 -16.58 6.55 -23.47
N GLU A 87 -15.90 7.05 -24.50
CA GLU A 87 -14.65 6.47 -25.04
C GLU A 87 -13.49 6.45 -24.03
N ASN A 88 -13.45 7.41 -23.09
CA ASN A 88 -12.42 7.51 -22.06
C ASN A 88 -12.89 6.96 -20.71
N ALA A 89 -14.05 6.30 -20.67
CA ALA A 89 -14.62 5.78 -19.43
C ALA A 89 -13.73 4.71 -18.77
N ASP A 90 -13.02 3.92 -19.59
CA ASP A 90 -12.15 2.86 -19.08
C ASP A 90 -10.88 3.39 -18.41
N ASN A 91 -10.48 4.65 -18.63
CA ASN A 91 -9.37 5.29 -17.93
C ASN A 91 -9.63 5.41 -16.42
N PHE A 92 -10.89 5.38 -16.01
CA PHE A 92 -11.33 5.44 -14.62
C PHE A 92 -11.70 4.08 -14.04
N LYS A 93 -11.37 2.99 -14.73
CA LYS A 93 -11.64 1.63 -14.28
C LYS A 93 -10.86 1.32 -13.02
N SER A 94 -11.55 0.78 -12.02
CA SER A 94 -10.87 0.28 -10.83
C SER A 94 -10.09 -1.00 -11.16
N PRO A 95 -8.80 -1.13 -10.77
CA PRO A 95 -8.05 -2.37 -10.97
C PRO A 95 -8.75 -3.55 -10.27
N ARG A 96 -8.85 -4.71 -10.95
CA ARG A 96 -9.52 -5.91 -10.41
C ARG A 96 -8.86 -6.48 -9.14
N VAL A 97 -7.58 -6.17 -8.91
CA VAL A 97 -6.81 -6.62 -7.74
C VAL A 97 -5.92 -5.45 -7.31
N LEU A 98 -6.20 -4.79 -6.19
CA LEU A 98 -5.36 -3.69 -5.68
C LEU A 98 -4.27 -4.15 -4.71
N PHE A 99 -4.22 -5.45 -4.42
CA PHE A 99 -3.26 -6.00 -3.48
C PHE A 99 -1.94 -6.27 -4.19
N GLU A 100 -1.06 -5.28 -4.17
CA GLU A 100 0.31 -5.56 -3.79
C GLU A 100 0.46 -5.20 -2.32
N THR A 101 1.15 -6.05 -1.59
CA THR A 101 1.56 -5.76 -0.22
C THR A 101 2.32 -4.46 -0.26
N LYS A 102 1.77 -3.38 0.32
CA LYS A 102 2.58 -2.20 0.60
C LYS A 102 3.53 -2.63 1.71
N GLU A 103 4.68 -3.16 1.33
CA GLU A 103 5.83 -3.31 2.20
C GLU A 103 6.30 -1.89 2.48
N GLU A 104 5.70 -1.26 3.51
CA GLU A 104 6.45 -0.23 4.22
C GLU A 104 7.58 -0.99 4.91
N ASP A 105 8.71 -1.11 4.22
CA ASP A 105 9.97 -1.56 4.80
C ASP A 105 10.50 -0.43 5.69
N ASP A 106 9.79 -0.17 6.80
CA ASP A 106 10.38 0.47 7.96
C ASP A 106 11.27 -0.59 8.61
N GLU A 107 12.47 -0.74 8.04
CA GLU A 107 13.57 -1.46 8.66
C GLU A 107 14.13 -0.60 9.79
N SER A 108 14.12 -1.14 11.00
CA SER A 108 14.74 -0.49 12.15
C SER A 108 15.55 -1.47 12.97
N GLU A 109 16.73 -1.04 13.39
CA GLU A 109 17.52 -1.77 14.37
C GLU A 109 16.94 -1.56 15.76
N THR A 110 16.65 -2.64 16.46
CA THR A 110 16.09 -2.60 17.81
C THR A 110 16.57 -3.79 18.62
N THR A 111 16.25 -3.80 19.91
CA THR A 111 16.53 -4.94 20.80
C THR A 111 15.23 -5.62 21.21
N VAL A 112 15.23 -6.95 21.15
CA VAL A 112 14.08 -7.78 21.52
C VAL A 112 14.50 -8.88 22.48
N THR A 113 13.55 -9.33 23.29
CA THR A 113 13.72 -10.56 24.10
C THR A 113 12.78 -11.63 23.59
N PHE A 114 13.31 -12.82 23.29
CA PHE A 114 12.48 -13.95 22.87
C PHE A 114 11.69 -14.52 24.06
N LEU A 115 10.37 -14.60 23.91
CA LEU A 115 9.46 -15.20 24.88
C LEU A 115 9.09 -16.63 24.50
N SER A 116 8.90 -16.88 23.20
CA SER A 116 8.69 -18.22 22.64
C SER A 116 9.16 -18.28 21.20
N ALA A 117 9.67 -19.42 20.77
CA ALA A 117 10.19 -19.65 19.43
C ALA A 117 9.68 -20.99 18.90
N ASP A 118 9.23 -21.01 17.65
CA ASP A 118 8.98 -22.25 16.89
C ASP A 118 10.17 -22.46 15.95
N ILE A 119 11.12 -23.30 16.34
CA ILE A 119 12.36 -23.50 15.57
C ILE A 119 12.08 -24.24 14.26
N GLU A 120 10.94 -24.93 14.13
CA GLU A 120 10.56 -25.62 12.90
C GLU A 120 9.90 -24.70 11.87
N LYS A 121 9.33 -23.57 12.30
CA LYS A 121 8.55 -22.68 11.43
C LYS A 121 8.99 -21.22 11.58
N LYS A 122 8.97 -20.49 10.46
CA LYS A 122 9.24 -19.04 10.46
C LYS A 122 8.22 -18.23 11.25
N THR A 123 6.99 -18.74 11.44
CA THR A 123 5.88 -18.03 12.10
C THR A 123 5.61 -18.57 13.50
N GLY A 124 5.03 -17.75 14.38
CA GLY A 124 4.65 -18.16 15.74
C GLY A 124 5.67 -17.76 16.81
N TRP A 125 6.66 -16.98 16.42
CA TRP A 125 7.67 -16.42 17.32
C TRP A 125 7.05 -15.29 18.12
N ARG A 126 7.31 -15.25 19.43
CA ARG A 126 6.89 -14.16 20.29
C ARG A 126 8.10 -13.46 20.87
N VAL A 127 8.11 -12.15 20.74
CA VAL A 127 9.15 -11.29 21.27
C VAL A 127 8.54 -10.22 22.16
N MET A 128 9.31 -9.79 23.15
CA MET A 128 9.05 -8.57 23.90
C MET A 128 9.78 -7.43 23.20
N LEU A 129 9.00 -6.46 22.70
CA LEU A 129 9.48 -5.25 22.05
C LEU A 129 8.81 -4.06 22.76
N ASN A 130 9.59 -3.11 23.28
CA ASN A 130 9.07 -1.94 24.00
C ASN A 130 8.11 -2.30 25.16
N LYS A 131 8.40 -3.37 25.90
CA LYS A 131 7.56 -3.93 26.99
C LYS A 131 6.20 -4.48 26.54
N GLU A 132 5.96 -4.61 25.24
CA GLU A 132 4.79 -5.27 24.66
C GLU A 132 5.19 -6.61 24.05
N SER A 133 4.39 -7.65 24.31
CA SER A 133 4.54 -8.94 23.63
C SER A 133 3.94 -8.85 22.23
N ARG A 134 4.74 -9.12 21.20
CA ARG A 134 4.30 -9.16 19.80
C ARG A 134 4.62 -10.50 19.16
N THR A 135 3.74 -10.94 18.26
CA THR A 135 3.97 -12.11 17.42
C THR A 135 4.69 -11.65 16.16
N VAL A 136 5.81 -12.28 15.85
CA VAL A 136 6.68 -11.95 14.74
C VAL A 136 6.96 -13.18 13.89
N ARG A 137 7.57 -12.93 12.73
CA ARG A 137 8.10 -13.96 11.84
C ARG A 137 9.62 -13.86 11.85
N MET A 138 10.30 -15.00 11.92
CA MET A 138 11.75 -15.11 11.80
C MET A 138 12.12 -15.36 10.34
N ASP A 139 12.78 -14.38 9.71
CA ASP A 139 13.26 -14.50 8.34
C ASP A 139 14.77 -14.78 8.24
N ASP A 140 15.50 -14.81 9.37
CA ASP A 140 16.91 -15.22 9.43
C ASP A 140 17.04 -16.76 9.44
N GLU A 141 17.34 -17.33 8.27
CA GLU A 141 17.48 -18.77 8.09
C GLU A 141 18.76 -19.33 8.73
N GLU A 142 19.85 -18.56 8.78
CA GLU A 142 21.10 -19.00 9.40
C GLU A 142 20.94 -19.14 10.91
N PHE A 143 20.30 -18.15 11.55
CA PHE A 143 19.99 -18.19 12.98
C PHE A 143 19.12 -19.41 13.32
N MET A 144 18.09 -19.67 12.51
CA MET A 144 17.24 -20.86 12.65
C MET A 144 18.02 -22.16 12.53
N LEU A 145 18.95 -22.25 11.57
CA LEU A 145 19.79 -23.43 11.37
C LEU A 145 20.71 -23.68 12.58
N ARG A 146 21.30 -22.62 13.15
CA ARG A 146 22.12 -22.70 14.37
C ARG A 146 21.33 -23.21 15.57
N LEU A 147 20.07 -22.76 15.71
CA LEU A 147 19.17 -23.26 16.77
C LEU A 147 18.79 -24.72 16.58
N LYS A 148 18.56 -25.18 15.35
CA LYS A 148 18.28 -26.59 15.05
C LYS A 148 19.47 -27.50 15.37
N ASN A 149 20.67 -27.02 15.08
CA ASN A 149 21.92 -27.77 15.30
C ASN A 149 22.34 -27.82 16.78
N LYS A 150 21.58 -27.21 17.71
CA LYS A 150 21.84 -27.16 19.16
C LYS A 150 23.18 -26.52 19.55
N ASP A 151 23.80 -25.74 18.65
CA ASP A 151 25.06 -25.05 18.92
C ASP A 151 24.87 -23.76 19.74
N THR A 152 23.63 -23.32 19.97
CA THR A 152 23.33 -22.03 20.62
C THR A 152 22.76 -22.21 22.04
N PRO A 153 23.19 -21.38 23.02
CA PRO A 153 22.58 -21.31 24.35
C PRO A 153 21.09 -20.96 24.30
N ASN A 154 20.41 -21.19 25.42
CA ASN A 154 19.02 -20.81 25.66
C ASN A 154 18.75 -19.35 25.21
N ILE A 155 18.05 -19.18 24.08
CA ILE A 155 17.70 -17.86 23.52
C ILE A 155 16.66 -17.09 24.34
N PHE A 156 16.05 -17.72 25.33
CA PHE A 156 14.98 -17.14 26.12
C PHE A 156 15.56 -16.32 27.28
N GLY A 157 15.10 -15.07 27.40
CA GLY A 157 15.49 -14.16 28.48
C GLY A 157 16.68 -13.24 28.19
N GLU A 158 17.38 -13.44 27.07
CA GLU A 158 18.44 -12.55 26.61
C GLU A 158 17.92 -11.46 25.66
N LEU A 159 18.68 -10.38 25.53
CA LEU A 159 18.43 -9.30 24.58
C LEU A 159 19.19 -9.56 23.29
N TYR A 160 18.47 -9.56 22.18
CA TYR A 160 19.02 -9.72 20.84
C TYR A 160 18.86 -8.42 20.06
N ALA A 161 19.94 -7.93 19.49
CA ALA A 161 19.89 -6.86 18.48
C ALA A 161 19.36 -7.48 17.17
N VAL A 162 18.28 -6.89 16.65
CA VAL A 162 17.59 -7.39 15.46
C VAL A 162 17.22 -6.23 14.55
N THR A 163 17.20 -6.51 13.26
CA THR A 163 16.51 -5.65 12.29
C THR A 163 15.05 -6.11 12.24
N ILE A 164 14.12 -5.22 12.61
CA ILE A 164 12.69 -5.51 12.53
C ILE A 164 12.09 -4.82 11.30
N GLN A 165 11.37 -5.60 10.49
CA GLN A 165 10.54 -5.10 9.40
C GLN A 165 9.08 -5.07 9.84
N LYS A 166 8.45 -3.90 9.78
CA LYS A 166 7.06 -3.73 10.20
C LYS A 166 6.10 -3.79 9.01
N LYS A 167 5.49 -4.95 8.77
CA LYS A 167 4.44 -5.10 7.73
C LYS A 167 3.06 -4.76 8.30
N VAL A 168 2.51 -3.59 7.94
CA VAL A 168 1.14 -3.20 8.32
C VAL A 168 0.14 -3.78 7.32
N LYS A 169 -0.69 -4.73 7.76
CA LYS A 169 -1.85 -5.21 7.00
C LYS A 169 -3.09 -4.42 7.40
N ASN A 170 -3.47 -3.41 6.62
CA ASN A 170 -4.77 -2.78 6.78
C ASN A 170 -5.86 -3.70 6.23
N THR A 171 -6.55 -4.39 7.13
CA THR A 171 -7.82 -5.05 6.84
C THR A 171 -8.94 -4.02 6.95
N GLY A 172 -9.35 -3.46 5.81
CA GLY A 172 -10.56 -2.64 5.71
C GLY A 172 -11.80 -3.51 5.91
N TRP A 173 -12.76 -3.00 6.69
CA TRP A 173 -14.09 -3.56 6.93
C TRP A 173 -15.07 -3.10 5.86
#